data_AF-A0A653DE08-F1
#
_entry.id   AF-A0A653DE08-F1
#
_cell.length_a   1.000
_cell.length_b   1.000
_cell.length_c   1.000
_cell.angle_alpha   90.00
_cell.angle_beta   90.00
_cell.angle_gamma   90.00
#
_symmetry.space_group_name_H-M   'P 1'
#
loop_
_entity.id
_entity.type
_entity.pdbx_description
1 polymer ?
#
loop_
_entity_poly.entity_id
_entity_poly.type
_entity_poly.pdbx_seq_one_letter_code
_entity_poly.pdbx_strand_id
1 'polypeptide(L)'
;MKSLMQKIPSCKSSTYFHRKVISDLTYYIPLRNRHGDVETSSVLYVQSDCDTPIDRDKIVKELGRYVKIDSYGACLNNKTFPLSLQNIDPLDLYNREYMTFISKYKFIISIENAACYDYITEKLWRPLIVGSIPIYFGAPNIRDWLPNDHSAILLDDFENMEELGKYINQVDNDDELYNEFLQHKTRQKINNNFLKQFTMVEQPIIDFECYVCSTLHKNAPPAPVKGNVYHCPAELNTGGSWDQHWSIGKCQAKALHEFLHQNIPYTAEAFEKKWLQFFREQDC
;
A
#
# COMPACT_ATOMS: atom_id res chain seq x y z
N MET A 1 -20.86 -21.38 -27.78
CA MET A 1 -20.03 -20.30 -27.20
C MET A 1 -18.65 -20.23 -27.87
N LYS A 2 -18.57 -20.17 -29.21
CA LYS A 2 -17.32 -20.11 -29.99
C LYS A 2 -17.15 -18.81 -30.79
N SER A 3 -17.98 -17.78 -30.56
CA SER A 3 -17.96 -16.55 -31.38
C SER A 3 -17.86 -15.24 -30.59
N LEU A 4 -17.44 -15.26 -29.33
CA LEU A 4 -17.17 -14.05 -28.55
C LEU A 4 -15.68 -13.76 -28.35
N MET A 5 -14.82 -14.45 -29.11
CA MET A 5 -13.36 -14.37 -29.03
C MET A 5 -12.70 -13.34 -29.98
N GLN A 6 -13.41 -12.33 -30.47
CA GLN A 6 -12.89 -11.52 -31.58
C GLN A 6 -12.72 -10.01 -31.42
N LYS A 7 -13.09 -9.37 -30.31
CA LYS A 7 -12.79 -7.94 -30.13
C LYS A 7 -12.64 -7.56 -28.66
N ILE A 8 -11.44 -7.71 -28.11
CA ILE A 8 -11.03 -6.92 -26.95
C ILE A 8 -9.79 -6.15 -27.39
N PRO A 9 -9.87 -4.80 -27.53
CA PRO A 9 -8.72 -3.98 -27.88
C PRO A 9 -7.61 -4.17 -26.84
N SER A 10 -6.35 -4.00 -27.26
CA SER A 10 -5.18 -4.01 -26.38
C SER A 10 -5.40 -3.13 -25.15
N CYS A 11 -5.65 -3.75 -24.00
CA CYS A 11 -5.80 -3.08 -22.72
C CYS A 11 -4.45 -3.13 -22.00
N LYS A 12 -3.84 -1.97 -21.77
CA LYS A 12 -2.64 -1.83 -20.93
C LYS A 12 -3.09 -1.63 -19.48
N SER A 13 -2.58 -2.43 -18.54
CA SER A 13 -2.78 -2.19 -17.10
C SER A 13 -1.55 -2.58 -16.25
N SER A 14 -1.57 -2.13 -15.00
CA SER A 14 -0.51 -1.51 -14.21
C SER A 14 -0.16 -2.29 -12.93
N THR A 15 0.79 -3.21 -13.00
CA THR A 15 1.48 -3.71 -11.78
C THR A 15 2.86 -4.29 -12.15
N TYR A 16 3.79 -3.41 -12.49
CA TYR A 16 5.15 -3.82 -12.83
C TYR A 16 5.93 -4.19 -11.57
N PHE A 17 5.96 -5.48 -11.20
CA PHE A 17 6.99 -5.98 -10.29
C PHE A 17 7.90 -6.99 -10.99
N HIS A 18 8.98 -6.48 -11.54
CA HIS A 18 10.06 -7.31 -12.04
C HIS A 18 11.32 -6.89 -11.29
N ARG A 19 12.15 -7.84 -10.82
CA ARG A 19 13.46 -7.57 -10.19
C ARG A 19 14.26 -6.45 -10.88
N LYS A 20 14.20 -6.43 -12.22
CA LYS A 20 14.80 -5.39 -13.07
C LYS A 20 14.29 -3.99 -12.69
N VAL A 21 12.98 -3.80 -12.49
CA VAL A 21 12.35 -2.50 -12.20
C VAL A 21 12.86 -1.91 -10.89
N ILE A 22 12.97 -2.70 -9.81
CA ILE A 22 13.51 -2.17 -8.55
C ILE A 22 15.01 -1.92 -8.62
N SER A 23 15.78 -2.62 -9.47
CA SER A 23 17.22 -2.36 -9.64
C SER A 23 17.53 -1.29 -10.70
N ASP A 24 16.54 -0.95 -11.54
CA ASP A 24 16.68 -0.04 -12.67
C ASP A 24 16.96 1.40 -12.21
N LEU A 25 17.73 2.16 -13.00
CA LEU A 25 18.18 3.49 -12.60
C LEU A 25 17.38 4.64 -13.23
N THR A 26 16.28 4.35 -13.95
CA THR A 26 15.50 5.35 -14.71
C THR A 26 15.10 6.56 -13.88
N TYR A 27 14.65 6.35 -12.65
CA TYR A 27 14.24 7.42 -11.73
C TYR A 27 15.25 7.71 -10.62
N TYR A 28 16.31 6.91 -10.52
CA TYR A 28 17.26 7.01 -9.41
C TYR A 28 18.11 8.28 -9.52
N ILE A 29 18.02 9.13 -8.50
CA ILE A 29 18.83 10.34 -8.36
C ILE A 29 19.90 10.08 -7.29
N PRO A 30 21.21 10.05 -7.64
CA PRO A 30 22.29 9.96 -6.66
C PRO A 30 22.22 11.12 -5.66
N LEU A 31 22.54 10.87 -4.38
CA LEU A 31 22.45 11.88 -3.30
C LEU A 31 23.14 13.20 -3.65
N ARG A 32 24.35 13.15 -4.20
CA ARG A 32 25.11 14.34 -4.66
C ARG A 32 24.35 15.25 -5.65
N ASN A 33 23.36 14.69 -6.35
CA ASN A 33 22.54 15.35 -7.36
C ASN A 33 21.09 15.51 -6.90
N ARG A 34 20.73 14.99 -5.71
CA ARG A 34 19.38 15.06 -5.15
C ARG A 34 19.23 16.42 -4.48
N HIS A 35 19.15 17.46 -5.29
CA HIS A 35 18.86 18.81 -4.83
C HIS A 35 17.35 18.96 -4.70
N GLY A 36 16.84 18.95 -3.47
CA GLY A 36 15.55 19.56 -3.18
C GLY A 36 15.67 21.09 -3.31
N ASP A 37 14.57 21.77 -3.61
CA ASP A 37 14.52 23.21 -3.35
C ASP A 37 14.76 23.42 -1.85
N VAL A 38 15.38 24.55 -1.45
CA VAL A 38 15.76 24.85 -0.04
C VAL A 38 14.59 24.66 0.95
N GLU A 39 13.35 24.74 0.48
CA GLU A 39 12.13 24.60 1.29
C GLU A 39 11.56 23.17 1.37
N THR A 40 12.08 22.23 0.58
CA THR A 40 11.58 20.85 0.46
C THR A 40 12.09 20.02 1.62
N SER A 41 11.22 19.26 2.27
CA SER A 41 11.63 18.28 3.27
C SER A 41 12.28 17.04 2.63
N SER A 42 13.09 16.32 3.40
CA SER A 42 13.62 15.01 3.01
C SER A 42 12.53 13.91 2.98
N VAL A 43 11.42 14.11 3.70
CA VAL A 43 10.35 13.11 3.89
C VAL A 43 9.07 13.52 3.15
N LEU A 44 8.56 12.62 2.33
CA LEU A 44 7.33 12.77 1.55
C LEU A 44 6.18 11.92 2.10
N TYR A 45 4.98 12.50 2.12
CA TYR A 45 3.72 11.79 2.34
C TYR A 45 2.71 12.15 1.23
N VAL A 46 2.21 11.16 0.50
CA VAL A 46 1.22 11.38 -0.58
C VAL A 46 0.04 10.44 -0.40
N GLN A 47 -1.09 10.94 0.08
CA GLN A 47 -2.30 10.13 0.30
C GLN A 47 -3.59 10.92 0.09
N SER A 48 -4.64 10.22 -0.33
CA SER A 48 -5.98 10.80 -0.53
C SER A 48 -7.10 10.05 0.21
N ASP A 49 -6.81 8.89 0.80
CA ASP A 49 -7.75 8.10 1.61
C ASP A 49 -7.40 8.25 3.10
N CYS A 50 -8.01 9.22 3.78
CA CYS A 50 -7.51 9.72 5.07
C CYS A 50 -8.10 9.05 6.30
N ASP A 51 -9.14 8.26 6.11
CA ASP A 51 -9.83 7.54 7.19
C ASP A 51 -9.52 6.06 7.02
N THR A 52 -8.39 5.62 7.56
CA THR A 52 -7.93 4.24 7.40
C THR A 52 -8.09 3.44 8.70
N PRO A 53 -8.32 2.12 8.63
CA PRO A 53 -8.43 1.26 9.81
C PRO A 53 -7.30 1.37 10.83
N ILE A 54 -6.09 1.71 10.39
CA ILE A 54 -4.92 1.87 11.27
C ILE A 54 -4.63 3.31 11.67
N ASP A 55 -5.59 4.23 11.44
CA ASP A 55 -5.44 5.65 11.78
C ASP A 55 -4.15 6.26 11.20
N ARG A 56 -3.80 5.90 9.96
CA ARG A 56 -2.50 6.23 9.33
C ARG A 56 -2.14 7.71 9.49
N ASP A 57 -3.10 8.59 9.27
CA ASP A 57 -2.88 10.04 9.33
C ASP A 57 -2.58 10.55 10.75
N LYS A 58 -3.06 9.87 11.81
CA LYS A 58 -2.66 10.17 13.19
C LYS A 58 -1.21 9.76 13.44
N ILE A 59 -0.79 8.58 12.93
CA ILE A 59 0.59 8.11 13.02
C ILE A 59 1.53 9.11 12.35
N VAL A 60 1.21 9.54 11.12
CA VAL A 60 2.01 10.50 10.36
C VAL A 60 2.05 11.87 11.05
N LYS A 61 0.93 12.32 11.62
CA LYS A 61 0.87 13.58 12.36
C LYS A 61 1.75 13.56 13.61
N GLU A 62 1.78 12.45 14.34
CA GLU A 62 2.65 12.31 15.52
C GLU A 62 4.13 12.26 15.11
N LEU A 63 4.49 11.49 14.08
CA LEU A 63 5.85 11.49 13.52
C LEU A 63 6.29 12.89 13.06
N GLY A 64 5.37 13.67 12.49
CA GLY A 64 5.60 15.05 12.05
C GLY A 64 6.04 16.03 13.15
N ARG A 65 6.00 15.63 14.43
CA ARG A 65 6.55 16.40 15.56
C ARG A 65 8.07 16.30 15.67
N TYR A 66 8.67 15.27 15.08
CA TYR A 66 10.09 14.93 15.19
C TYR A 66 10.84 15.06 13.86
N VAL A 67 10.11 14.95 12.74
CA VAL A 67 10.64 15.13 11.39
C VAL A 67 9.74 16.04 10.57
N LYS A 68 10.32 16.92 9.75
CA LYS A 68 9.52 17.73 8.81
C LYS A 68 8.97 16.81 7.71
N ILE A 69 7.68 16.91 7.39
CA ILE A 69 7.04 16.07 6.37
C ILE A 69 6.36 16.98 5.35
N ASP A 70 6.70 16.80 4.08
CA ASP A 70 5.95 17.41 2.99
C ASP A 70 4.81 16.47 2.59
N SER A 71 3.58 16.97 2.71
CA SER A 71 2.36 16.21 2.53
C SER A 71 1.52 16.76 1.39
N TYR A 72 1.25 15.91 0.41
CA TYR A 72 0.43 16.19 -0.75
C TYR A 72 -0.76 15.22 -0.83
N GLY A 73 -1.76 15.56 -1.64
CA GLY A 73 -3.00 14.80 -1.76
C GLY A 73 -4.09 15.37 -0.86
N ALA A 74 -5.11 14.57 -0.55
CA ALA A 74 -6.23 15.04 0.27
C ALA A 74 -5.91 15.05 1.77
N CYS A 75 -4.95 14.21 2.20
CA CYS A 75 -4.70 13.97 3.62
C CYS A 75 -3.53 14.79 4.14
N LEU A 76 -3.71 15.43 5.31
CA LEU A 76 -2.81 16.41 5.97
C LEU A 76 -2.47 17.65 5.11
N ASN A 77 -2.13 17.46 3.83
CA ASN A 77 -2.14 18.42 2.73
C ASN A 77 -1.52 19.78 3.09
N ASN A 78 -0.25 19.77 3.48
CA ASN A 78 0.49 20.98 3.81
C ASN A 78 1.29 21.55 2.61
N LYS A 79 1.30 20.85 1.47
CA LYS A 79 1.93 21.25 0.22
C LYS A 79 0.99 21.01 -0.96
N THR A 80 1.05 21.89 -1.95
CA THR A 80 0.26 21.78 -3.18
C THR A 80 1.09 21.14 -4.29
N PHE A 81 0.51 20.18 -5.01
CA PHE A 81 1.16 19.59 -6.17
C PHE A 81 1.48 20.64 -7.25
N PRO A 82 2.62 20.53 -7.95
CA PRO A 82 2.84 21.25 -9.20
C PRO A 82 1.68 21.04 -10.18
N LEU A 83 1.36 22.06 -10.99
CA LEU A 83 0.21 22.03 -11.91
C LEU A 83 0.20 20.80 -12.83
N SER A 84 1.36 20.31 -13.24
CA SER A 84 1.48 19.12 -14.10
C SER A 84 1.01 17.82 -13.41
N LEU A 85 1.09 17.75 -12.07
CA LEU A 85 0.73 16.56 -11.30
C LEU A 85 -0.72 16.60 -10.77
N GLN A 86 -1.41 17.74 -10.85
CA GLN A 86 -2.76 17.89 -10.30
C GLN A 86 -3.83 17.09 -11.06
N ASN A 87 -3.59 16.78 -12.33
CA ASN A 87 -4.55 16.11 -13.22
C ASN A 87 -4.09 14.72 -13.67
N ILE A 88 -3.14 14.10 -12.95
CA ILE A 88 -2.73 12.73 -13.24
C ILE A 88 -3.87 11.78 -12.85
N ASP A 89 -4.13 10.81 -13.71
CA ASP A 89 -5.07 9.71 -13.42
C ASP A 89 -4.61 8.96 -12.16
N PRO A 90 -5.41 8.92 -11.09
CA PRO A 90 -5.08 8.18 -9.87
C PRO A 90 -4.81 6.69 -10.10
N LEU A 91 -5.30 6.11 -11.20
CA LEU A 91 -5.08 4.72 -11.58
C LEU A 91 -3.75 4.51 -12.32
N ASP A 92 -3.09 5.57 -12.79
CA ASP A 92 -1.75 5.51 -13.37
C ASP A 92 -0.68 5.54 -12.27
N LEU A 93 -0.61 4.44 -11.51
CA LEU A 93 0.24 4.29 -10.32
C LEU A 93 1.75 4.49 -10.58
N TYR A 94 2.18 4.45 -11.84
CA TYR A 94 3.58 4.57 -12.27
C TYR A 94 3.78 5.68 -13.32
N ASN A 95 2.90 6.68 -13.32
CA ASN A 95 3.03 7.84 -14.18
C ASN A 95 4.44 8.43 -14.12
N ARG A 96 5.06 8.67 -15.28
CA ARG A 96 6.46 9.09 -15.36
C ARG A 96 6.73 10.41 -14.62
N GLU A 97 5.85 11.40 -14.75
CA GLU A 97 6.03 12.69 -14.09
C GLU A 97 5.91 12.56 -12.58
N TYR A 98 4.94 11.79 -12.10
CA TYR A 98 4.78 11.50 -10.68
C TYR A 98 5.98 10.74 -10.11
N MET A 99 6.46 9.68 -10.79
CA MET A 99 7.64 8.93 -10.37
C MET A 99 8.91 9.81 -10.33
N THR A 100 9.05 10.73 -11.29
CA THR A 100 10.14 11.71 -11.32
C THR A 100 10.02 12.76 -10.21
N PHE A 101 8.80 13.10 -9.82
CA PHE A 101 8.56 14.02 -8.71
C PHE A 101 8.93 13.39 -7.36
N ILE A 102 8.44 12.19 -7.08
CA ILE A 102 8.70 11.54 -5.78
C ILE A 102 10.16 11.10 -5.63
N SER A 103 10.90 10.87 -6.73
CA SER A 103 12.32 10.49 -6.69
C SER A 103 13.25 11.55 -6.09
N LYS A 104 12.75 12.79 -5.97
CA LYS A 104 13.49 13.90 -5.35
C LYS A 104 13.58 13.78 -3.83
N TYR A 105 12.70 13.02 -3.19
CA TYR A 105 12.65 12.87 -1.73
C TYR A 105 13.51 11.71 -1.26
N LYS A 106 14.23 11.86 -0.15
CA LYS A 106 15.07 10.78 0.43
C LYS A 106 14.22 9.67 1.04
N PHE A 107 13.15 10.06 1.73
CA PHE A 107 12.24 9.14 2.40
C PHE A 107 10.82 9.34 1.88
N ILE A 108 10.08 8.24 1.79
CA ILE A 108 8.65 8.27 1.45
C ILE A 108 7.91 7.45 2.50
N ILE A 109 6.89 8.05 3.11
CA ILE A 109 6.02 7.36 4.05
C ILE A 109 5.13 6.39 3.28
N SER A 110 5.32 5.11 3.56
CA SER A 110 4.75 3.95 2.87
C SER A 110 3.88 3.14 3.81
N ILE A 111 3.01 3.82 4.56
CA ILE A 111 2.07 3.17 5.47
C ILE A 111 0.81 2.76 4.69
N GLU A 112 0.42 1.50 4.81
CA GLU A 112 -0.77 0.95 4.17
C GLU A 112 -2.08 1.45 4.80
N ASN A 113 -3.22 1.16 4.16
CA ASN A 113 -4.51 1.49 4.76
C ASN A 113 -4.86 0.57 5.93
N ALA A 114 -4.39 -0.67 5.89
CA ALA A 114 -4.62 -1.67 6.91
C ALA A 114 -3.33 -2.46 7.18
N ALA A 115 -3.22 -3.03 8.37
CA ALA A 115 -2.15 -3.95 8.72
C ALA A 115 -2.64 -5.39 8.58
N CYS A 116 -2.24 -6.05 7.50
CA CYS A 116 -2.66 -7.41 7.19
C CYS A 116 -1.54 -8.19 6.53
N TYR A 117 -1.42 -9.48 6.85
CA TYR A 117 -0.48 -10.36 6.16
C TYR A 117 -0.65 -10.27 4.64
N ASP A 118 0.47 -10.15 3.94
CA ASP A 118 0.57 -10.05 2.48
C ASP A 118 -0.12 -8.83 1.83
N TYR A 119 -0.68 -7.90 2.62
CA TYR A 119 -1.24 -6.65 2.09
C TYR A 119 -0.14 -5.63 1.81
N ILE A 120 0.53 -5.81 0.68
CA ILE A 120 1.64 -4.97 0.22
C ILE A 120 1.28 -4.38 -1.14
N THR A 121 1.20 -3.06 -1.19
CA THR A 121 0.75 -2.34 -2.38
C THR A 121 1.89 -1.55 -3.02
N GLU A 122 1.56 -0.73 -4.01
CA GLU A 122 2.50 0.18 -4.64
C GLU A 122 3.17 1.16 -3.68
N LYS A 123 2.61 1.39 -2.48
CA LYS A 123 3.19 2.27 -1.46
C LYS A 123 4.58 1.84 -1.03
N LEU A 124 4.84 0.53 -0.93
CA LEU A 124 6.20 0.00 -0.72
C LEU A 124 7.03 0.12 -2.00
N TRP A 125 6.45 -0.30 -3.13
CA TRP A 125 7.20 -0.51 -4.36
C TRP A 125 7.68 0.79 -5.01
N ARG A 126 6.86 1.85 -5.07
CA ARG A 126 7.23 3.13 -5.69
C ARG A 126 8.53 3.71 -5.10
N PRO A 127 8.70 3.86 -3.77
CA PRO A 127 9.97 4.28 -3.16
C PRO A 127 11.16 3.42 -3.57
N LEU A 128 11.01 2.09 -3.50
CA LEU A 128 12.07 1.17 -3.90
C LEU A 128 12.46 1.35 -5.38
N ILE A 129 11.48 1.60 -6.25
CA ILE A 129 11.67 1.84 -7.69
C ILE A 129 12.34 3.19 -7.95
N VAL A 130 12.00 4.26 -7.24
CA VAL A 130 12.64 5.57 -7.44
C VAL A 130 13.97 5.72 -6.71
N GLY A 131 14.30 4.78 -5.82
CA GLY A 131 15.51 4.83 -5.01
C GLY A 131 15.40 5.82 -3.86
N SER A 132 14.25 5.81 -3.18
CA SER A 132 14.00 6.45 -1.89
C SER A 132 13.78 5.37 -0.84
N ILE A 133 14.01 5.70 0.43
CA ILE A 133 13.81 4.76 1.54
C ILE A 133 12.33 4.79 1.95
N PRO A 134 11.59 3.67 1.84
CA PRO A 134 10.25 3.58 2.39
C PRO A 134 10.29 3.57 3.93
N ILE A 135 9.45 4.40 4.56
CA ILE A 135 9.11 4.34 5.98
C ILE A 135 7.80 3.57 6.08
N TYR A 136 7.85 2.29 6.43
CA TYR A 136 6.76 1.33 6.18
C TYR A 136 6.05 0.84 7.44
N PHE A 137 4.72 0.69 7.33
CA PHE A 137 3.88 -0.05 8.26
C PHE A 137 2.66 -0.62 7.51
N GLY A 138 2.24 -1.84 7.85
CA GLY A 138 1.19 -2.55 7.11
C GLY A 138 1.30 -4.05 7.31
N ALA A 139 1.84 -4.76 6.32
CA ALA A 139 1.98 -6.21 6.38
C ALA A 139 2.97 -6.66 7.47
N PRO A 140 2.55 -7.50 8.44
CA PRO A 140 3.45 -8.00 9.48
C PRO A 140 4.65 -8.80 8.95
N ASN A 141 4.49 -9.43 7.78
CA ASN A 141 5.52 -10.20 7.10
C ASN A 141 6.29 -9.40 6.03
N ILE A 142 6.28 -8.07 6.09
CA ILE A 142 6.95 -7.20 5.09
C ILE A 142 8.42 -7.55 4.85
N ARG A 143 9.14 -8.04 5.87
CA ARG A 143 10.56 -8.42 5.78
C ARG A 143 10.80 -9.49 4.70
N ASP A 144 9.82 -10.35 4.43
CA ASP A 144 9.89 -11.37 3.37
C ASP A 144 9.89 -10.76 1.96
N TRP A 145 9.49 -9.50 1.83
CA TRP A 145 9.29 -8.78 0.57
C TRP A 145 10.28 -7.64 0.34
N LEU A 146 11.23 -7.43 1.25
CA LEU A 146 12.27 -6.42 1.08
C LEU A 146 13.41 -6.94 0.19
N PRO A 147 13.99 -6.08 -0.69
CA PRO A 147 15.14 -6.45 -1.52
C PRO A 147 16.34 -6.98 -0.72
N ASN A 148 16.59 -6.34 0.42
CA ASN A 148 17.64 -6.67 1.39
C ASN A 148 17.12 -6.33 2.80
N ASP A 149 17.81 -6.84 3.83
CA ASP A 149 17.46 -6.58 5.24
C ASP A 149 17.45 -5.07 5.56
N HIS A 150 18.29 -4.29 4.87
CA HIS A 150 18.31 -2.82 4.92
C HIS A 150 17.79 -2.29 3.58
N SER A 151 16.48 -2.13 3.45
CA SER A 151 15.83 -1.51 2.28
C SER A 151 14.57 -0.72 2.63
N ALA A 152 14.17 -0.72 3.90
CA ALA A 152 13.05 0.03 4.44
C ALA A 152 13.33 0.36 5.91
N ILE A 153 12.75 1.45 6.42
CA ILE A 153 12.64 1.72 7.85
C ILE A 153 11.27 1.22 8.28
N LEU A 154 11.20 0.25 9.17
CA LEU A 154 9.94 -0.35 9.61
C LEU A 154 9.49 0.26 10.93
N LEU A 155 8.24 0.72 11.02
CA LEU A 155 7.72 1.32 12.25
C LEU A 155 7.79 0.35 13.44
N ASP A 156 7.59 -0.95 13.20
CA ASP A 156 7.61 -2.00 14.22
C ASP A 156 8.97 -2.19 14.91
N ASP A 157 10.05 -1.63 14.35
CA ASP A 157 11.39 -1.71 14.95
C ASP A 157 11.62 -0.63 16.04
N PHE A 158 10.66 0.27 16.27
CA PHE A 158 10.80 1.40 17.18
C PHE A 158 9.74 1.37 18.29
N GLU A 159 10.15 1.71 19.51
CA GLU A 159 9.25 1.76 20.66
C GLU A 159 8.21 2.89 20.54
N ASN A 160 8.54 3.99 19.86
CA ASN A 160 7.68 5.15 19.70
C ASN A 160 8.11 6.04 18.51
N MET A 161 7.28 7.02 18.17
CA MET A 161 7.52 7.94 17.04
C MET A 161 8.70 8.90 17.26
N GLU A 162 9.09 9.16 18.52
CA GLU A 162 10.26 9.98 18.82
C GLU A 162 11.55 9.27 18.41
N GLU A 163 11.71 8.01 18.80
CA GLU A 163 12.86 7.18 18.43
C GLU A 163 12.93 6.93 16.92
N LEU A 164 11.78 6.68 16.28
CA LEU A 164 11.70 6.63 14.81
C LEU A 164 12.15 7.95 14.18
N GLY A 165 11.67 9.09 14.68
CA GLY A 165 12.06 10.40 14.19
C GLY A 165 13.55 10.69 14.35
N LYS A 166 14.14 10.35 15.51
CA LYS A 166 15.59 10.44 15.76
C LYS A 166 16.37 9.59 14.75
N TYR A 167 15.93 8.36 14.51
CA TYR A 167 16.59 7.47 13.56
C TYR A 167 16.50 7.98 12.11
N ILE A 168 15.33 8.47 11.67
CA ILE A 168 15.18 9.08 10.35
C ILE A 168 16.14 10.27 10.20
N ASN A 169 16.23 11.14 11.21
CA ASN A 169 17.16 12.27 11.20
C ASN A 169 18.63 11.80 11.17
N GLN A 170 18.99 10.72 11.87
CA GLN A 170 20.32 10.14 11.80
C GLN A 170 20.64 9.66 10.38
N VAL A 171 19.74 8.87 9.76
CA VAL A 171 19.90 8.37 8.39
C VAL A 171 19.90 9.54 7.38
N ASP A 172 19.17 10.62 7.65
CA ASP A 172 19.17 11.79 6.77
C ASP A 172 20.50 12.56 6.79
N ASN A 173 21.20 12.58 7.93
CA ASN A 173 22.46 13.28 8.11
C ASN A 173 23.71 12.41 7.84
N ASP A 174 23.52 11.12 7.56
CA ASP A 174 24.60 10.17 7.28
C ASP A 174 24.42 9.56 5.88
N ASP A 175 25.17 10.09 4.91
CA ASP A 175 25.13 9.64 3.52
C ASP A 175 25.60 8.19 3.35
N GLU A 176 26.52 7.70 4.19
CA GLU A 176 26.98 6.32 4.12
C GLU A 176 25.85 5.39 4.56
N LEU A 177 25.27 5.65 5.72
CA LEU A 177 24.13 4.90 6.26
C LEU A 177 22.93 4.94 5.30
N TYR A 178 22.58 6.10 4.75
CA TYR A 178 21.52 6.22 3.75
C TYR A 178 21.76 5.31 2.53
N ASN A 179 23.00 5.28 2.01
CA ASN A 179 23.34 4.47 0.84
C ASN A 179 23.27 2.96 1.11
N GLU A 180 23.37 2.52 2.38
CA GLU A 180 23.20 1.11 2.75
C GLU A 180 21.77 0.60 2.48
N PHE A 181 20.76 1.47 2.62
CA PHE A 181 19.36 1.13 2.30
C PHE A 181 19.12 0.98 0.79
N LEU A 182 20.01 1.51 -0.05
CA LEU A 182 19.83 1.58 -1.50
C LEU A 182 20.73 0.60 -2.26
N GLN A 183 21.18 -0.49 -1.63
CA GLN A 183 22.06 -1.49 -2.27
C GLN A 183 21.48 -2.08 -3.56
N HIS A 184 20.16 -2.18 -3.67
CA HIS A 184 19.48 -2.63 -4.90
C HIS A 184 19.65 -1.64 -6.06
N LYS A 185 19.88 -0.35 -5.78
CA LYS A 185 20.21 0.68 -6.77
C LYS A 185 21.71 0.83 -6.97
N THR A 186 22.45 1.04 -5.89
CA THR A 186 23.86 1.44 -5.94
C THR A 186 24.79 0.29 -6.33
N ARG A 187 24.44 -0.94 -5.92
CA ARG A 187 25.23 -2.15 -6.17
C ARG A 187 24.50 -3.19 -7.02
N GLN A 188 23.26 -2.89 -7.44
CA GLN A 188 22.36 -3.83 -8.12
C GLN A 188 22.22 -5.17 -7.37
N LYS A 189 22.32 -5.10 -6.04
CA LYS A 189 22.35 -6.27 -5.15
C LYS A 189 21.00 -6.44 -4.47
N ILE A 190 20.41 -7.61 -4.70
CA ILE A 190 19.21 -8.09 -4.03
C ILE A 190 19.62 -9.39 -3.37
N ASN A 191 19.47 -9.51 -2.05
CA ASN A 191 19.80 -10.73 -1.31
C ASN A 191 18.61 -11.67 -1.21
N ASN A 192 17.40 -11.10 -1.17
CA ASN A 192 16.17 -11.84 -1.03
C ASN A 192 15.97 -12.84 -2.19
N ASN A 193 16.04 -14.13 -1.87
CA ASN A 193 15.93 -15.20 -2.86
C ASN A 193 14.52 -15.37 -3.39
N PHE A 194 13.50 -15.08 -2.58
CA PHE A 194 12.11 -15.07 -3.02
C PHE A 194 11.95 -14.04 -4.14
N LEU A 195 12.36 -12.80 -3.93
CA LEU A 195 12.27 -11.76 -4.98
C LEU A 195 13.14 -12.01 -6.22
N LYS A 196 14.25 -12.77 -6.09
CA LYS A 196 15.05 -13.17 -7.26
C LYS A 196 14.32 -14.18 -8.14
N GLN A 197 13.55 -15.08 -7.53
CA GLN A 197 12.78 -16.12 -8.21
C GLN A 197 11.41 -15.60 -8.65
N PHE A 198 10.90 -14.59 -7.96
CA PHE A 198 9.63 -13.94 -8.25
C PHE A 198 9.75 -13.08 -9.51
N THR A 199 9.30 -13.64 -10.62
CA THR A 199 9.05 -12.90 -11.87
C THR A 199 7.56 -12.59 -11.94
N MET A 200 7.11 -11.36 -11.65
CA MET A 200 5.74 -11.00 -12.06
C MET A 200 5.70 -10.75 -13.56
N VAL A 201 4.55 -11.11 -14.09
CA VAL A 201 4.21 -11.16 -15.49
C VAL A 201 3.88 -9.75 -15.98
N GLU A 202 4.16 -9.47 -17.25
CA GLU A 202 4.07 -8.12 -17.84
C GLU A 202 2.66 -7.51 -17.77
N GLN A 203 1.60 -8.29 -17.58
CA GLN A 203 0.21 -7.85 -17.49
C GLN A 203 -0.54 -8.49 -16.30
N PRO A 204 -0.31 -8.05 -15.06
CA PRO A 204 -0.71 -8.76 -13.84
C PRO A 204 -2.21 -9.04 -13.72
N ILE A 205 -3.07 -8.16 -14.22
CA ILE A 205 -4.52 -8.38 -14.21
C ILE A 205 -4.92 -9.43 -15.25
N ILE A 206 -4.41 -9.33 -16.48
CA ILE A 206 -4.72 -10.28 -17.57
C ILE A 206 -4.11 -11.65 -17.27
N ASP A 207 -2.89 -11.66 -16.75
CA ASP A 207 -2.18 -12.87 -16.35
C ASP A 207 -2.82 -13.49 -15.12
N PHE A 208 -3.36 -12.69 -14.19
CA PHE A 208 -4.19 -13.19 -13.09
C PHE A 208 -5.50 -13.79 -13.60
N GLU A 209 -6.22 -13.12 -14.50
CA GLU A 209 -7.46 -13.64 -15.11
C GLU A 209 -7.18 -14.95 -15.87
N CYS A 210 -6.11 -14.99 -16.67
CA CYS A 210 -5.69 -16.20 -17.40
C CYS A 210 -5.21 -17.30 -16.46
N TYR A 211 -4.50 -16.96 -15.39
CA TYR A 211 -4.06 -17.89 -14.35
C TYR A 211 -5.27 -18.51 -13.64
N VAL A 212 -6.22 -17.69 -13.18
CA VAL A 212 -7.47 -18.16 -12.55
C VAL A 212 -8.24 -19.04 -13.54
N CYS A 213 -8.46 -18.59 -14.78
CA CYS A 213 -9.16 -19.38 -15.79
C CYS A 213 -8.46 -20.71 -16.07
N SER A 214 -7.13 -20.70 -16.26
CA SER A 214 -6.37 -21.91 -16.55
C SER A 214 -6.33 -22.89 -15.37
N THR A 215 -6.29 -22.38 -14.13
CA THR A 215 -6.34 -23.17 -12.90
C THR A 215 -7.71 -23.84 -12.75
N LEU A 216 -8.79 -23.09 -12.97
CA LEU A 216 -10.17 -23.62 -12.96
C LEU A 216 -10.40 -24.68 -14.05
N HIS A 217 -9.74 -24.55 -15.21
CA HIS A 217 -9.91 -25.45 -16.34
C HIS A 217 -8.98 -26.69 -16.33
N LYS A 218 -7.85 -26.69 -15.61
CA LYS A 218 -6.82 -27.74 -15.73
C LYS A 218 -6.89 -28.92 -14.75
N ASN A 219 -7.73 -28.91 -13.70
CA ASN A 219 -8.27 -30.05 -12.93
C ASN A 219 -8.51 -29.67 -11.47
N ALA A 220 -9.80 -29.74 -11.06
CA ALA A 220 -10.37 -29.46 -9.74
C ALA A 220 -10.04 -28.06 -9.19
N PRO A 221 -11.05 -27.22 -8.88
CA PRO A 221 -10.77 -25.98 -8.16
C PRO A 221 -9.95 -26.36 -6.90
N PRO A 222 -8.85 -25.65 -6.59
CA PRO A 222 -8.18 -25.86 -5.32
C PRO A 222 -9.25 -25.81 -4.24
N ALA A 223 -9.19 -26.75 -3.27
CA ALA A 223 -10.15 -26.77 -2.19
C ALA A 223 -10.31 -25.33 -1.68
N PRO A 224 -11.55 -24.80 -1.58
CA PRO A 224 -11.76 -23.43 -1.16
C PRO A 224 -10.89 -23.20 0.06
N VAL A 225 -10.06 -22.15 0.02
CA VAL A 225 -9.19 -21.81 1.14
C VAL A 225 -10.11 -21.67 2.35
N LYS A 226 -10.09 -22.67 3.23
CA LYS A 226 -10.90 -22.68 4.43
C LYS A 226 -10.22 -21.72 5.41
N GLY A 227 -10.64 -20.47 5.42
CA GLY A 227 -10.10 -19.46 6.33
C GLY A 227 -10.15 -18.05 5.75
N ASN A 228 -9.83 -17.07 6.58
CA ASN A 228 -9.64 -15.68 6.14
C ASN A 228 -8.40 -15.61 5.23
N VAL A 229 -8.61 -15.27 3.96
CA VAL A 229 -7.54 -15.20 2.92
C VAL A 229 -6.53 -14.09 3.24
N TYR A 230 -6.99 -13.02 3.87
CA TYR A 230 -6.13 -12.05 4.54
C TYR A 230 -6.38 -12.23 6.01
N HIS A 231 -5.41 -12.79 6.73
CA HIS A 231 -5.35 -12.64 8.17
C HIS A 231 -5.04 -11.16 8.43
N CYS A 232 -6.06 -10.33 8.30
CA CYS A 232 -6.09 -8.98 8.84
C CYS A 232 -6.33 -9.11 10.33
N PRO A 233 -5.25 -9.04 11.12
CA PRO A 233 -5.33 -8.19 12.29
C PRO A 233 -4.17 -7.21 12.32
N ALA A 234 -4.51 -5.95 12.60
CA ALA A 234 -4.02 -5.32 13.81
C ALA A 234 -5.20 -4.55 14.41
N GLU A 235 -5.73 -5.05 15.53
CA GLU A 235 -6.41 -4.19 16.48
C GLU A 235 -5.35 -3.22 17.04
N LEU A 236 -4.99 -2.21 16.26
CA LEU A 236 -4.46 -1.01 16.89
C LEU A 236 -5.66 -0.43 17.62
N ASN A 237 -5.70 -0.68 18.93
CA ASN A 237 -6.72 -0.24 19.85
C ASN A 237 -6.65 1.29 20.00
N THR A 238 -6.85 2.01 18.90
CA THR A 238 -6.68 3.46 18.78
C THR A 238 -7.95 4.22 19.18
N GLY A 239 -9.00 3.50 19.57
CA GLY A 239 -10.32 4.08 19.80
C GLY A 239 -10.90 4.73 18.54
N GLY A 240 -10.51 4.26 17.35
CA GLY A 240 -10.98 4.77 16.06
C GLY A 240 -12.42 4.32 15.74
N SER A 241 -13.10 5.07 14.87
CA SER A 241 -14.47 4.77 14.40
C SER A 241 -14.57 3.47 13.58
N TRP A 242 -13.44 2.95 13.09
CA TRP A 242 -13.40 1.77 12.22
C TRP A 242 -13.88 0.49 12.88
N ASP A 243 -13.58 0.26 14.16
CA ASP A 243 -14.08 -0.92 14.88
C ASP A 243 -15.61 -0.92 14.96
N GLN A 244 -16.19 0.27 15.14
CA GLN A 244 -17.63 0.46 15.15
C GLN A 244 -18.22 0.29 13.74
N HIS A 245 -17.60 0.88 12.71
CA HIS A 245 -18.03 0.72 11.32
C HIS A 245 -17.97 -0.74 10.87
N TRP A 246 -16.90 -1.45 11.22
CA TRP A 246 -16.74 -2.87 10.93
C TRP A 246 -17.81 -3.71 11.62
N SER A 247 -18.08 -3.44 12.90
CA SER A 247 -19.14 -4.10 13.65
C SER A 247 -20.51 -3.85 13.01
N ILE A 248 -20.83 -2.60 12.67
CA ILE A 248 -22.06 -2.25 11.95
C ILE A 248 -22.14 -3.00 10.60
N GLY A 249 -21.06 -3.02 9.84
CA GLY A 249 -20.97 -3.70 8.56
C GLY A 249 -21.22 -5.21 8.65
N LYS A 250 -20.71 -5.88 9.69
CA LYS A 250 -21.04 -7.30 9.97
C LYS A 250 -22.54 -7.50 10.18
N CYS A 251 -23.15 -6.66 11.02
CA CYS A 251 -24.58 -6.74 11.31
C CYS A 251 -25.42 -6.49 10.04
N GLN A 252 -25.01 -5.52 9.23
CA GLN A 252 -25.63 -5.21 7.94
C GLN A 252 -25.52 -6.38 6.96
N ALA A 253 -24.33 -7.00 6.86
CA ALA A 253 -24.10 -8.16 6.01
C ALA A 253 -24.95 -9.36 6.45
N LYS A 254 -25.04 -9.62 7.76
CA LYS A 254 -25.91 -10.68 8.31
C LYS A 254 -27.39 -10.41 8.03
N ALA A 255 -27.86 -9.18 8.23
CA ALA A 255 -29.24 -8.80 7.89
C ALA A 255 -29.54 -8.99 6.41
N LEU A 256 -28.63 -8.55 5.54
CA LEU A 256 -28.74 -8.73 4.10
C LEU A 256 -28.76 -10.22 3.73
N HIS A 257 -27.89 -11.02 4.34
CA HIS A 257 -27.83 -12.46 4.13
C HIS A 257 -29.16 -13.14 4.49
N GLU A 258 -29.79 -12.78 5.61
CA GLU A 258 -31.09 -13.35 5.97
C GLU A 258 -32.19 -13.00 4.97
N PHE A 259 -32.29 -11.74 4.55
CA PHE A 259 -33.29 -11.33 3.55
C PHE A 259 -33.09 -12.05 2.20
N LEU A 260 -31.84 -12.11 1.72
CA LEU A 260 -31.52 -12.74 0.44
C LEU A 260 -31.71 -14.26 0.49
N HIS A 261 -31.23 -14.92 1.53
CA HIS A 261 -31.31 -16.38 1.68
C HIS A 261 -32.76 -16.85 1.85
N GLN A 262 -33.60 -16.05 2.52
CA GLN A 262 -35.02 -16.37 2.71
C GLN A 262 -35.90 -15.84 1.56
N ASN A 263 -35.31 -15.17 0.56
CA ASN A 263 -36.01 -14.55 -0.56
C ASN A 263 -37.15 -13.60 -0.10
N ILE A 264 -36.89 -12.85 0.98
CA ILE A 264 -37.85 -11.92 1.56
C ILE A 264 -37.62 -10.54 0.94
N PRO A 265 -38.63 -9.94 0.27
CA PRO A 265 -38.55 -8.55 -0.14
C PRO A 265 -38.46 -7.64 1.09
N TYR A 266 -37.56 -6.65 1.07
CA TYR A 266 -37.34 -5.74 2.20
C TYR A 266 -37.28 -4.28 1.75
N THR A 267 -37.70 -3.38 2.64
CA THR A 267 -37.52 -1.94 2.50
C THR A 267 -36.22 -1.49 3.20
N ALA A 268 -35.75 -0.28 2.91
CA ALA A 268 -34.61 0.31 3.61
C ALA A 268 -34.85 0.35 5.14
N GLU A 269 -36.05 0.72 5.58
CA GLU A 269 -36.43 0.76 6.99
C GLU A 269 -36.44 -0.65 7.64
N ALA A 270 -36.95 -1.66 6.93
CA ALA A 270 -36.94 -3.04 7.41
C ALA A 270 -35.51 -3.59 7.54
N PHE A 271 -34.64 -3.27 6.58
CA PHE A 271 -33.22 -3.58 6.63
C PHE A 271 -32.53 -2.90 7.81
N GLU A 272 -32.79 -1.60 8.00
CA GLU A 272 -32.21 -0.81 9.09
C GLU A 272 -32.58 -1.35 10.46
N LYS A 273 -33.88 -1.59 10.68
CA LYS A 273 -34.39 -2.16 11.93
C LYS A 273 -33.75 -3.52 12.24
N LYS A 274 -33.52 -4.34 11.21
CA LYS A 274 -32.98 -5.69 11.34
C LYS A 274 -31.50 -5.68 11.72
N TRP A 275 -30.65 -4.91 11.03
CA TRP A 275 -29.23 -4.87 11.41
C TRP A 275 -29.01 -4.16 12.76
N LEU A 276 -29.84 -3.15 13.10
CA LEU A 276 -29.80 -2.52 14.43
C LEU A 276 -30.20 -3.50 15.55
N GLN A 277 -31.09 -4.46 15.27
CA GLN A 277 -31.38 -5.54 16.20
C GLN A 277 -30.14 -6.38 16.47
N PHE A 278 -29.47 -6.88 15.42
CA PHE A 278 -28.22 -7.65 15.56
C PHE A 278 -27.12 -6.88 16.27
N PHE A 279 -26.97 -5.59 15.95
CA PHE A 279 -25.99 -4.72 16.59
C PHE A 279 -26.24 -4.58 18.10
N ARG A 280 -27.49 -4.40 18.52
CA ARG A 280 -27.86 -4.32 19.96
C ARG A 280 -27.71 -5.65 20.68
N GLU A 281 -27.98 -6.75 20.01
CA GLU A 281 -27.89 -8.11 20.55
C GLU A 281 -26.45 -8.65 20.54
N GLN A 282 -25.49 -7.91 19.96
CA GLN A 282 -24.12 -8.36 19.70
C GLN A 282 -24.06 -9.68 18.92
N ASP A 283 -25.05 -9.90 18.06
CA ASP A 283 -25.20 -11.12 17.25
C ASP A 283 -25.01 -10.77 15.77
N CYS A 284 -23.78 -10.37 15.45
CA CYS A 284 -23.27 -10.09 14.11
C CYS A 284 -22.16 -11.10 13.80
#